data_AF-A0A938FYJ7-F1
#
_entry.id   AF-A0A938FYJ7-F1
#
_cell.length_a   1.000
_cell.length_b   1.000
_cell.length_c   1.000
_cell.angle_alpha   90.00
_cell.angle_beta   90.00
_cell.angle_gamma   90.00
#
_symmetry.space_group_name_H-M   'P 1'
#
loop_
_entity.id
_entity.type
_entity.pdbx_description
1 polymer ?
#
loop_
_entity_poly.entity_id
_entity_poly.type
_entity_poly.pdbx_seq_one_letter_code
_entity_poly.pdbx_strand_id
1 'polypeptide(L)'
;MVQVMEAWFLADKDKLQESYGRDLLRARLPANPRVEEIPKADVLKGLTEATRDTQKGEYHKTKHAPDLLQLIRADRVRAAAPNCQRLFERLRGALNE
;
A
#
# COMPACT_ATOMS: atom_id res chain seq x y z
N MET A 1 8.02 -3.54 -11.09
CA MET A 1 8.58 -2.36 -10.39
C MET A 1 7.40 -1.54 -9.93
N VAL A 2 7.28 -1.28 -8.63
CA VAL A 2 6.20 -0.43 -8.10
C VAL A 2 6.34 0.98 -8.67
N GLN A 3 5.27 1.50 -9.28
CA GLN A 3 5.30 2.84 -9.88
C GLN A 3 5.36 3.96 -8.83
N VAL A 4 4.81 3.69 -7.64
CA VAL A 4 4.74 4.65 -6.52
C VAL A 4 4.64 3.89 -5.19
N MET A 5 5.40 4.29 -4.18
CA MET A 5 5.47 3.60 -2.88
C MET A 5 4.11 3.38 -2.23
N GLU A 6 3.18 4.32 -2.44
CA GLU A 6 1.81 4.31 -1.93
C GLU A 6 1.01 3.07 -2.34
N ALA A 7 1.44 2.36 -3.40
CA ALA A 7 0.86 1.08 -3.77
C ALA A 7 0.97 0.03 -2.65
N TRP A 8 1.97 0.13 -1.76
CA TRP A 8 2.12 -0.78 -0.61
C TRP A 8 0.96 -0.69 0.38
N PHE A 9 0.28 0.45 0.49
CA PHE A 9 -0.90 0.57 1.35
C PHE A 9 -2.07 -0.30 0.87
N LEU A 10 -2.13 -0.59 -0.43
CA LEU A 10 -3.17 -1.42 -1.02
C LEU A 10 -2.95 -2.92 -0.73
N ALA A 11 -1.73 -3.31 -0.33
CA ALA A 11 -1.42 -4.67 0.11
C ALA A 11 -1.99 -4.97 1.51
N ASP A 12 -2.23 -3.93 2.32
CA ASP A 12 -2.74 -4.05 3.69
C ASP A 12 -3.86 -3.04 3.95
N LYS A 13 -4.98 -3.23 3.24
CA LYS A 13 -6.19 -2.38 3.36
C LYS A 13 -6.77 -2.41 4.79
N ASP A 14 -6.43 -3.41 5.59
CA ASP A 14 -6.84 -3.49 6.99
C ASP A 14 -6.14 -2.43 7.84
N LYS A 15 -4.82 -2.30 7.70
CA LYS A 15 -4.06 -1.24 8.37
C LYS A 15 -4.39 0.14 7.83
N LEU A 16 -4.75 0.24 6.55
CA LEU A 16 -5.28 1.48 6.00
C LEU A 16 -6.61 1.89 6.67
N GLN A 17 -7.56 0.95 6.82
CA GLN A 17 -8.82 1.21 7.53
C GLN A 17 -8.61 1.54 9.00
N GLU A 18 -7.72 0.83 9.68
CA GLU A 18 -7.39 1.10 11.09
C GLU A 18 -6.89 2.54 11.26
N SER A 19 -6.07 3.02 10.32
CA SER A 19 -5.56 4.40 10.36
C SER A 19 -6.62 5.45 10.02
N TYR A 20 -7.49 5.22 9.05
CA TYR A 20 -8.48 6.21 8.60
C TYR A 20 -9.86 6.11 9.27
N GLY A 21 -10.09 5.06 10.06
CA GLY A 21 -11.35 4.81 10.74
C GLY A 21 -12.44 4.27 9.82
N ARG A 22 -13.65 4.10 10.36
CA ARG A 22 -14.81 3.45 9.70
C ARG A 22 -15.27 4.14 8.40
N ASP A 23 -15.00 5.42 8.27
CA ASP A 23 -15.46 6.25 7.14
C ASP A 23 -14.58 6.08 5.89
N LEU A 24 -13.52 5.27 5.94
CA LEU A 24 -12.71 4.91 4.78
C LEU A 24 -13.57 4.15 3.76
N LEU A 25 -13.72 4.71 2.56
CA LEU A 25 -14.45 4.10 1.45
C LEU A 25 -13.60 3.03 0.76
N ARG A 26 -13.40 1.86 1.40
CA ARG A 26 -12.57 0.76 0.87
C ARG A 26 -12.89 0.36 -0.57
N ALA A 27 -14.15 0.46 -0.99
CA ALA A 27 -14.60 0.13 -2.34
C ALA A 27 -13.99 1.04 -3.43
N ARG A 28 -13.46 2.21 -3.06
CA ARG A 28 -12.76 3.12 -3.98
C ARG A 28 -11.30 2.74 -4.22
N LEU A 29 -10.73 1.88 -3.37
CA LEU A 29 -9.36 1.43 -3.52
C LEU A 29 -9.26 0.41 -4.66
N PRO A 30 -8.20 0.47 -5.51
CA PRO A 30 -7.99 -0.51 -6.57
C PRO A 30 -8.05 -1.95 -6.06
N ALA A 31 -8.70 -2.84 -6.81
CA ALA A 31 -8.93 -4.23 -6.41
C ALA A 31 -7.81 -5.19 -6.80
N ASN A 32 -6.90 -4.78 -7.69
CA ASN A 32 -5.81 -5.65 -8.14
C ASN A 32 -4.91 -6.05 -6.94
N PRO A 33 -4.76 -7.36 -6.65
CA PRO A 33 -3.91 -7.82 -5.54
C PRO A 33 -2.42 -7.64 -5.82
N ARG A 34 -2.00 -7.46 -7.07
CA ARG A 34 -0.60 -7.24 -7.46
C ARG A 34 -0.29 -5.76 -7.46
N VAL A 35 0.14 -5.24 -6.32
CA VAL A 35 0.26 -3.78 -6.11
C VAL A 35 1.28 -3.11 -7.04
N GLU A 36 2.27 -3.84 -7.55
CA GLU A 36 3.27 -3.27 -8.46
C GLU A 36 2.76 -3.07 -9.89
N GLU A 37 1.63 -3.68 -10.25
CA GLU A 37 1.00 -3.58 -11.57
C GLU A 37 -0.02 -2.44 -11.62
N ILE A 38 -0.35 -1.82 -10.48
CA ILE A 38 -1.35 -0.75 -10.40
C ILE A 38 -0.73 0.55 -10.91
N PRO A 39 -1.35 1.23 -11.88
CA PRO A 39 -0.87 2.53 -12.36
C PRO A 39 -0.80 3.57 -11.24
N LYS A 40 0.25 4.40 -11.25
CA LYS A 40 0.42 5.49 -10.26
C LYS A 40 -0.82 6.37 -10.16
N ALA A 41 -1.44 6.70 -11.28
CA ALA A 41 -2.66 7.53 -11.31
C ALA A 41 -3.80 6.87 -10.53
N ASP A 42 -3.99 5.56 -10.68
CA ASP A 42 -5.06 4.81 -10.03
C ASP A 42 -4.81 4.64 -8.53
N VAL A 43 -3.54 4.43 -8.13
CA VAL A 43 -3.17 4.40 -6.70
C VAL A 43 -3.51 5.72 -6.02
N LEU A 44 -3.05 6.84 -6.59
CA LEU A 44 -3.24 8.15 -5.97
C LEU A 44 -4.71 8.57 -5.98
N LYS A 45 -5.40 8.39 -7.11
CA LYS A 45 -6.84 8.66 -7.23
C LYS A 45 -7.64 7.81 -6.24
N GLY A 46 -7.37 6.51 -6.16
CA GLY A 46 -8.05 5.62 -5.24
C GLY A 46 -7.84 5.99 -3.78
N LEU A 47 -6.63 6.41 -3.39
CA LEU A 47 -6.35 6.89 -2.03
C LEU A 47 -7.09 8.20 -1.73
N THR A 48 -7.06 9.18 -2.64
CA THR A 48 -7.82 10.42 -2.53
C THR A 48 -9.32 10.16 -2.34
N GLU A 49 -9.91 9.35 -3.23
CA GLU A 49 -11.34 9.03 -3.18
C GLU A 49 -11.72 8.18 -1.97
N ALA A 50 -10.84 7.30 -1.51
CA ALA A 50 -11.13 6.45 -0.36
C ALA A 50 -11.12 7.22 0.96
N THR A 51 -10.29 8.26 1.09
CA THR A 51 -10.06 8.93 2.39
C THR A 51 -10.70 10.32 2.51
N ARG A 52 -11.12 10.96 1.41
CA ARG A 52 -11.65 12.35 1.39
C ARG A 52 -12.69 12.68 2.47
N ASP A 53 -13.57 11.74 2.80
CA ASP A 53 -14.68 11.97 3.73
C ASP A 53 -14.37 11.44 5.16
N THR A 54 -13.13 11.02 5.41
CA THR A 54 -12.66 10.57 6.72
C THR A 54 -12.28 11.76 7.61
N GLN A 55 -12.16 11.54 8.92
CA GLN A 55 -11.71 12.58 9.86
C GLN A 55 -10.29 13.10 9.58
N LYS A 56 -9.41 12.28 8.98
CA LYS A 56 -8.07 12.69 8.55
C LYS A 56 -8.06 13.42 7.20
N GLY A 57 -9.19 13.41 6.50
CA GLY A 57 -9.36 13.99 5.17
C GLY A 57 -8.63 13.23 4.06
N GLU A 58 -8.48 13.90 2.92
CA GLU A 58 -7.78 13.37 1.75
C GLU A 58 -6.35 12.91 2.08
N TYR A 59 -5.92 11.81 1.44
CA TYR A 59 -4.59 11.28 1.57
C TYR A 59 -3.53 12.33 1.23
N HIS A 60 -2.57 12.53 2.14
CA HIS A 60 -1.45 13.44 1.92
C HIS A 60 -0.12 12.74 2.15
N LYS A 61 0.73 12.74 1.12
CA LYS A 61 1.99 11.97 1.09
C LYS A 61 2.86 12.18 2.32
N THR A 62 3.22 13.42 2.64
CA THR A 62 4.15 13.68 3.75
C THR A 62 3.50 13.61 5.13
N LYS A 63 2.17 13.75 5.22
CA LYS A 63 1.46 13.79 6.51
C LYS A 63 1.03 12.41 6.96
N HIS A 64 0.61 11.55 6.02
CA HIS A 64 0.00 10.26 6.34
C HIS A 64 0.91 9.07 6.01
N ALA A 65 1.79 9.19 5.00
CA ALA A 65 2.59 8.04 4.57
C ALA A 65 3.57 7.52 5.63
N PRO A 66 4.29 8.35 6.41
CA PRO A 66 5.21 7.84 7.42
C PRO A 66 4.52 6.97 8.47
N ASP A 67 3.33 7.38 8.93
CA ASP A 67 2.55 6.61 9.89
C ASP A 67 2.00 5.33 9.28
N LEU A 68 1.48 5.40 8.04
CA LEU A 68 1.00 4.22 7.33
C LEU A 68 2.11 3.20 7.08
N LEU A 69 3.31 3.64 6.71
CA LEU A 69 4.46 2.77 6.49
C LEU A 69 4.88 2.02 7.76
N GLN A 70 4.74 2.63 8.93
CA GLN A 70 4.99 1.97 10.21
C GLN A 70 3.91 0.93 10.56
N LEU A 71 2.69 1.09 10.05
CA LEU A 71 1.54 0.24 10.37
C LEU A 71 1.39 -0.97 9.46
N ILE A 72 1.67 -0.83 8.16
CA ILE A 72 1.44 -1.91 7.19
C ILE A 72 2.36 -3.12 7.46
N ARG A 73 1.81 -4.32 7.28
CA ARG A 73 2.57 -5.55 7.55
C ARG A 73 3.47 -5.93 6.38
N ALA A 74 4.76 -6.14 6.66
CA ALA A 74 5.76 -6.42 5.64
C ALA A 74 5.52 -7.73 4.87
N ASP A 75 4.98 -8.76 5.52
CA ASP A 75 4.61 -10.03 4.88
C ASP A 75 3.50 -9.83 3.83
N ARG A 76 2.50 -8.99 4.13
CA ARG A 76 1.42 -8.63 3.20
C ARG A 76 1.95 -7.87 1.99
N VAL A 77 2.81 -6.87 2.22
CA VAL A 77 3.45 -6.11 1.15
C VAL A 77 4.26 -7.03 0.25
N ARG A 78 5.06 -7.94 0.81
CA ARG A 78 5.86 -8.90 0.03
C ARG A 78 5.00 -9.86 -0.78
N ALA A 79 3.92 -10.40 -0.20
CA ALA A 79 3.01 -11.29 -0.91
C ALA A 79 2.32 -10.59 -2.10
N ALA A 80 2.02 -9.30 -1.97
CA ALA A 80 1.38 -8.50 -3.00
C ALA A 80 2.37 -7.91 -4.04
N ALA A 81 3.67 -7.94 -3.77
CA ALA A 81 4.72 -7.33 -4.59
C ALA A 81 5.71 -8.37 -5.15
N PRO A 82 5.44 -8.97 -6.33
CA PRO A 82 6.25 -10.06 -6.88
C PRO A 82 7.73 -9.72 -7.08
N ASN A 83 8.06 -8.50 -7.52
CA ASN A 83 9.46 -8.11 -7.69
C ASN A 83 10.17 -7.92 -6.34
N CYS A 84 9.47 -7.39 -5.32
CA CYS A 84 9.98 -7.34 -3.96
C CYS A 84 10.27 -8.76 -3.44
N GLN A 85 9.31 -9.68 -3.56
CA GLN A 85 9.50 -11.07 -3.15
C GLN A 85 10.70 -11.72 -3.86
N ARG A 86 10.83 -11.52 -5.18
CA ARG A 86 11.98 -12.02 -5.95
C ARG A 86 13.30 -11.47 -5.43
N LEU A 87 13.37 -10.19 -5.07
CA LEU A 87 14.59 -9.61 -4.49
C LEU A 87 14.96 -10.30 -3.16
N PHE A 88 13.99 -10.47 -2.26
CA PHE A 88 14.21 -11.16 -0.99
C PHE A 88 14.68 -12.61 -1.16
N GLU A 89 14.10 -13.34 -2.11
CA GLU A 89 14.52 -14.71 -2.43
C GLU A 89 15.97 -14.75 -2.91
N ARG A 90 16.37 -13.80 -3.77
CA ARG A 90 17.75 -13.72 -4.27
C ARG A 90 18.75 -13.36 -3.17
N LEU A 91 18.43 -12.36 -2.36
CA LEU A 91 19.31 -11.95 -1.25
C LEU A 91 19.46 -13.06 -0.21
N ARG A 92 18.36 -13.76 0.13
CA ARG A 92 18.43 -14.89 1.07
C ARG A 92 19.23 -16.07 0.51
N GLY A 93 19.14 -16.32 -0.80
CA GLY A 93 19.99 -17.32 -1.46
C GLY A 93 21.47 -16.98 -1.29
N ALA A 94 21.87 -15.76 -1.64
CA ALA A 94 23.26 -15.31 -1.58
C ALA A 94 23.85 -15.19 -0.15
N LEU A 95 23.00 -15.06 0.88
CA LEU A 95 23.45 -15.00 2.29
C LEU A 95 23.62 -16.37 2.94
N ASN A 96 23.05 -17.41 2.34
CA ASN A 96 23.10 -18.79 2.83
C ASN A 96 24.12 -19.65 2.05
N GLU A 97 24.85 -19.06 1.11
CA GLU A 97 26.02 -19.60 0.41
C GLU A 97 27.30 -19.10 1.10
#